data_AF-A0A7J8PNZ4-F1
#
_entry.id   AF-A0A7J8PNZ4-F1
#
_cell.length_a   1.000
_cell.length_b   1.000
_cell.length_c   1.000
_cell.angle_alpha   90.00
_cell.angle_beta   90.00
_cell.angle_gamma   90.00
#
_symmetry.space_group_name_H-M   'P 1'
#
loop_
_entity.id
_entity.type
_entity.pdbx_description
1 polymer ?
#
loop_
_entity_poly.entity_id
_entity_poly.type
_entity_poly.pdbx_seq_one_letter_code
_entity_poly.pdbx_strand_id
1 'polypeptide(L)' 'MVTGLIDIFQVEARAMLESLKIAWVRGFRQVEVESDNALLVDILRNGLAGTNSVVKLG' A
#
# COMPACT_ATOMS: atom_id res chain seq x y z
N MET A 1 -15.27 12.46 -14.61
CA MET A 1 -13.85 12.60 -14.23
C MET A 1 -13.22 11.23 -14.40
N VAL A 2 -12.18 11.11 -15.21
CA VAL A 2 -11.43 9.85 -15.36
C VAL A 2 -10.44 9.82 -14.20
N THR A 3 -10.75 9.09 -13.14
CA THR A 3 -9.81 8.80 -12.06
C THR A 3 -8.75 7.84 -12.60
N GLY A 4 -7.48 8.25 -12.56
CA GLY A 4 -6.38 7.40 -12.96
C GLY A 4 -6.13 6.30 -11.93
N LEU A 5 -5.50 5.20 -12.36
CA LEU A 5 -5.05 4.11 -11.49
C LEU A 5 -4.15 4.61 -10.35
N ILE A 6 -3.37 5.66 -10.63
CA ILE A 6 -2.51 6.36 -9.64
C ILE A 6 -3.35 7.07 -8.58
N ASP A 7 -4.46 7.71 -8.97
CA ASP A 7 -5.32 8.45 -8.05
C ASP A 7 -6.02 7.49 -7.08
N ILE A 8 -6.49 6.35 -7.57
CA ILE A 8 -7.14 5.30 -6.76
C ILE A 8 -6.14 4.72 -5.75
N PHE A 9 -4.95 4.36 -6.22
CA PHE A 9 -3.89 3.84 -5.35
C PHE A 9 -3.51 4.83 -4.24
N GLN A 10 -3.37 6.12 -4.56
CA GLN A 10 -3.03 7.15 -3.56
C GLN A 10 -4.12 7.31 -2.50
N VAL A 11 -5.39 7.22 -2.88
CA VAL A 11 -6.51 7.30 -1.94
C VAL A 11 -6.47 6.13 -0.98
N GLU A 12 -6.31 4.90 -1.48
CA GLU A 12 -6.24 3.70 -0.64
C GLU A 12 -5.01 3.70 0.28
N ALA A 13 -3.84 4.09 -0.24
CA ALA A 13 -2.62 4.17 0.56
C ALA A 13 -2.75 5.22 1.67
N ARG A 14 -3.40 6.36 1.39
CA ARG A 14 -3.69 7.38 2.40
C ARG A 14 -4.66 6.87 3.46
N ALA A 15 -5.72 6.17 3.05
CA ALA A 15 -6.68 5.58 3.99
C ALA A 15 -5.99 4.58 4.93
N MET A 16 -5.08 3.75 4.40
CA MET A 16 -4.30 2.80 5.19
C MET A 16 -3.37 3.50 6.19
N LEU A 17 -2.69 4.57 5.79
CA LEU A 17 -1.80 5.31 6.68
C LEU A 17 -2.56 5.95 7.86
N GLU A 18 -3.70 6.57 7.59
CA GLU A 18 -4.50 7.20 8.63
C GLU A 18 -5.11 6.18 9.59
N SER A 19 -5.55 5.01 9.10
CA SER A 19 -6.05 3.94 9.98
C SER A 19 -4.96 3.39 10.90
N LEU A 20 -3.73 3.22 10.40
CA LEU A 20 -2.58 2.80 11.21
C LEU A 20 -2.20 3.84 12.27
N LYS A 21 -2.22 5.14 11.94
CA LYS A 21 -2.01 6.20 12.93
C LYS A 21 -3.06 6.16 14.04
N ILE A 22 -4.34 5.99 13.69
CA ILE A 22 -5.43 5.87 14.66
C ILE A 22 -5.22 4.65 15.56
N ALA A 23 -4.87 3.50 14.97
CA ALA A 23 -4.61 2.28 15.73
C ALA A 23 -3.45 2.48 16.73
N TRP A 24 -2.38 3.14 16.29
CA TRP A 24 -1.24 3.48 17.14
C TRP A 24 -1.63 4.39 18.31
N VAL A 25 -2.37 5.46 18.05
CA VAL A 25 -2.85 6.40 19.09
C VAL A 25 -3.76 5.69 20.10
N ARG A 26 -4.55 4.71 19.66
CA ARG A 26 -5.39 3.88 20.52
C ARG A 26 -4.61 2.81 21.30
N GLY A 27 -3.30 2.68 21.08
CA GLY A 27 -2.44 1.75 21.79
C GLY A 27 -2.41 0.33 21.21
N PHE A 28 -3.00 0.10 20.04
CA PHE A 28 -2.90 -1.19 19.36
C PHE A 28 -1.45 -1.40 18.88
N ARG A 29 -0.86 -2.53 19.27
CA ARG A 29 0.51 -2.91 18.91
C ARG A 29 0.58 -3.99 17.84
N GLN A 30 -0.55 -4.66 17.61
CA GLN A 30 -0.71 -5.67 16.57
C GLN A 30 -2.01 -5.37 15.83
N VAL A 31 -1.92 -5.26 14.50
CA VAL A 31 -3.03 -4.95 13.63
C VAL A 31 -3.01 -5.92 12.45
N GLU A 32 -4.18 -6.41 12.09
CA GLU A 32 -4.39 -7.14 10.84
C GLU A 32 -4.90 -6.15 9.79
N VAL A 33 -4.36 -6.26 8.58
CA VAL A 33 -4.65 -5.34 7.49
C VAL A 33 -5.17 -6.16 6.32
N GLU A 34 -6.43 -5.94 5.98
CA GLU A 34 -7.12 -6.57 4.86
C GLU A 34 -7.34 -5.54 3.76
N SER A 35 -6.98 -5.89 2.52
CA SER A 35 -7.18 -5.05 1.34
C SER A 35 -7.38 -5.94 0.12
N ASP A 36 -8.33 -5.57 -0.74
CA ASP A 36 -8.56 -6.17 -2.04
C ASP A 36 -7.54 -5.70 -3.10
N ASN A 37 -6.78 -4.64 -2.82
CA ASN A 37 -5.70 -4.16 -3.66
C ASN A 37 -4.38 -4.90 -3.38
N ALA A 38 -4.16 -5.99 -4.11
CA ALA A 38 -2.96 -6.81 -3.98
C ALA A 38 -1.64 -6.04 -4.20
N LEU A 39 -1.62 -5.03 -5.09
CA LEU A 39 -0.43 -4.22 -5.36
C LEU A 39 -0.08 -3.33 -4.18
N LEU A 40 -1.09 -2.83 -3.47
CA LEU A 40 -0.92 -2.04 -2.26
C LEU A 40 -0.38 -2.88 -1.10
N VAL A 41 -0.88 -4.10 -0.95
CA VAL A 41 -0.35 -5.05 0.03
C VAL A 41 1.12 -5.38 -0.27
N ASP A 42 1.46 -5.60 -1.53
CA ASP A 42 2.83 -5.91 -1.95
C ASP A 42 3.81 -4.76 -1.65
N ILE A 43 3.42 -3.53 -2.00
CA ILE A 43 4.23 -2.32 -1.71
C ILE A 43 4.41 -2.11 -0.21
N LEU A 44 3.36 -2.33 0.60
CA LEU A 44 3.48 -2.19 2.06
C LEU A 44 4.40 -3.24 2.68
N ARG A 45 4.37 -4.48 2.16
CA ARG A 45 5.21 -5.58 2.67
C ARG A 45 6.67 -5.44 2.25
N ASN A 46 6.91 -5.13 0.99
CA ASN A 46 8.22 -5.20 0.37
C ASN A 46 8.90 -3.82 0.20
N GLY A 47 8.16 -2.74 0.47
CA GLY A 47 8.57 -1.38 0.12
C GLY A 47 8.56 -1.15 -1.39
N LEU A 48 8.83 0.09 -1.81
CA LEU A 48 9.01 0.44 -3.23
C LEU A 48 10.38 -0.03 -3.78
N ALA A 49 10.87 -1.19 -3.35
CA ALA A 49 12.14 -1.78 -3.78
C ALA A 49 11.98 -2.77 -4.97
N GLY A 50 10.77 -2.91 -5.50
CA GLY A 50 10.41 -3.87 -6.56
C GLY A 50 10.62 -3.41 -8.01
N THR A 51 11.38 -2.33 -8.28
CA THR A 51 11.74 -1.94 -9.65
C THR A 51 13.24 -2.08 -9.92
N ASN A 52 13.87 -3.17 -9.47
CA ASN A 52 15.12 -3.60 -10.07
C ASN A 52 14.78 -4.39 -11.33
N SER A 53 14.72 -3.66 -12.45
CA SER A 53 14.93 -4.12 -13.83
C SER A 53 14.98 -5.64 -14.01
N VAL A 54 13.83 -6.28 -14.26
CA VAL A 54 13.84 -7.49 -15.08
C VAL A 54 14.07 -7.03 -16.52
N VAL A 55 15.32 -6.69 -16.85
CA VAL A 55 15.78 -6.74 -18.23
C VAL A 55 15.89 -8.21 -18.55
N LYS A 56 14.89 -8.72 -19.27
CA LYS A 56 14.95 -10.04 -19.89
C LYS A 56 15.90 -9.93 -21.08
N LEU A 57 17.17 -10.30 -20.89
CA LEU A 57 18.04 -10.72 -21.98
C LEU A 57 17.95 -12.25 -22.05
N GLY A 58 17.44 -12.75 -23.16
CA GLY A 58 17.23 -14.17 -23.44
C GLY A 58 16.08 -14.36 -24.40
#